data_AF-A0A5B2Z859-F1
#
_entry.id   AF-A0A5B2Z859-F1
#
_cell.length_a   1.000
_cell.length_b   1.000
_cell.length_c   1.000
_cell.angle_alpha   90.00
_cell.angle_beta   90.00
_cell.angle_gamma   90.00
#
_symmetry.space_group_name_H-M   'P 1'
#
loop_
_entity.id
_entity.type
_entity.pdbx_description
1 polymer ?
#
loop_
_entity_poly.entity_id
_entity_poly.type
_entity_poly.pdbx_seq_one_letter_code
_entity_poly.pdbx_strand_id
1 'polypeptide(L)'
;MRIIKKKTLDDLSKKIKKVEEKANEIEDNNLNKDENEKTQRFGLYHAIRMEKYTRQGGNPTLGNLDGQEYTSEEFEYHLSHCLNNYTPEERYRQRKEMYYFHPSYIEMEKLDYSGDRANAKYCTGHQCVPDCPYCKENGRIEDEQVVKEFIDSIQILEIEDYKKELGEELIESIMKS
;
A
#
# COMPACT_ATOMS: atom_id res chain seq x y z
N MET A 1 -3.30 -9.41 60.76
CA MET A 1 -2.81 -8.79 59.51
C MET A 1 -1.69 -9.63 58.93
N ARG A 2 -1.87 -10.24 57.75
CA ARG A 2 -0.77 -10.93 57.06
C ARG A 2 0.06 -9.89 56.31
N ILE A 3 1.27 -9.66 56.79
CA ILE A 3 2.27 -8.83 56.10
C ILE A 3 2.74 -9.63 54.88
N ILE A 4 2.18 -9.34 53.70
CA ILE A 4 2.72 -9.86 52.44
C ILE A 4 4.13 -9.27 52.32
N LYS A 5 5.16 -10.12 52.40
CA LYS A 5 6.56 -9.68 52.35
C LYS A 5 6.81 -9.02 50.99
N LYS A 6 7.32 -7.79 51.00
CA LYS A 6 7.67 -6.96 49.81
C LYS A 6 8.40 -7.76 48.71
N LYS A 7 9.29 -8.67 49.11
CA LYS A 7 10.05 -9.59 48.24
C LYS A 7 9.15 -10.51 47.39
N THR A 8 7.99 -10.92 47.92
CA THR A 8 7.03 -11.79 47.22
C THR A 8 6.22 -11.03 46.16
N LEU A 9 5.94 -9.74 46.40
CA LEU A 9 5.31 -8.86 45.41
C LEU A 9 6.28 -8.51 44.28
N ASP A 10 7.54 -8.20 44.60
CA ASP A 10 8.57 -7.89 43.60
C ASP A 10 8.85 -9.10 42.67
N ASP A 11 8.87 -10.32 43.22
CA ASP A 11 9.02 -11.55 42.44
C ASP A 11 7.78 -11.84 41.57
N LEU A 12 6.58 -11.49 42.03
CA LEU A 12 5.34 -11.58 41.25
C LEU A 12 5.32 -10.57 40.10
N SER A 13 5.68 -9.31 40.35
CA SER A 13 5.78 -8.28 39.33
C SER A 13 6.81 -8.64 38.24
N LYS A 14 7.96 -9.22 38.61
CA LYS A 14 8.94 -9.72 37.64
C LYS A 14 8.40 -10.87 36.78
N LYS A 15 7.59 -11.76 37.36
CA LYS A 15 6.96 -12.86 36.62
C LYS A 15 5.88 -12.35 35.67
N ILE A 16 5.06 -11.40 36.11
CA ILE A 16 4.03 -10.76 35.27
C ILE A 16 4.70 -10.08 34.07
N LYS A 17 5.75 -9.28 34.30
CA LYS A 17 6.48 -8.60 33.23
C LYS A 17 7.04 -9.57 32.18
N LYS A 18 7.59 -10.72 32.62
CA LYS A 18 8.05 -11.78 31.71
C LYS A 18 6.94 -12.44 30.89
N VAL A 19 5.73 -12.50 31.43
CA VAL A 19 4.56 -13.03 30.72
C VAL A 19 4.08 -12.01 29.69
N GLU A 20 4.05 -10.73 30.05
CA GLU A 20 3.73 -9.62 29.13
C GLU A 20 4.72 -9.54 27.97
N GLU A 21 6.03 -9.58 28.26
CA GLU A 21 7.09 -9.59 27.24
C GLU A 21 6.91 -10.76 26.25
N LYS A 22 6.62 -11.97 26.76
CA LYS A 22 6.35 -13.13 25.91
C LYS A 22 5.04 -13.03 25.12
N ALA A 23 4.00 -12.44 25.70
CA ALA A 23 2.73 -12.25 25.02
C ALA A 23 2.90 -11.31 23.83
N ASN A 24 3.61 -10.19 24.04
CA ASN A 24 3.94 -9.24 22.97
C ASN A 24 4.81 -9.89 21.89
N GLU A 25 5.85 -10.65 22.26
CA GLU A 25 6.67 -11.39 21.29
C GLU A 25 5.84 -12.38 20.44
N ILE A 26 4.86 -13.07 21.04
CA ILE A 26 3.97 -13.98 20.31
C ILE A 26 3.05 -13.19 19.37
N GLU A 27 2.51 -12.07 19.83
CA GLU A 27 1.65 -11.20 19.04
C GLU A 27 2.41 -10.63 17.84
N ASP A 28 3.60 -10.08 18.05
CA ASP A 28 4.48 -9.57 16.99
C ASP A 28 4.84 -10.67 15.98
N ASN A 29 5.18 -11.87 16.44
CA ASN A 29 5.47 -13.00 15.55
C ASN A 29 4.25 -13.42 14.71
N ASN A 30 3.06 -13.40 15.30
CA ASN A 30 1.82 -13.74 14.60
C ASN A 30 1.41 -12.65 13.60
N LEU A 31 1.54 -11.38 13.97
CA LEU A 31 1.30 -10.23 13.07
C LEU A 31 2.24 -10.30 11.86
N ASN A 32 3.53 -10.51 12.10
CA ASN A 32 4.51 -10.68 11.02
C ASN A 32 4.19 -11.89 10.12
N LYS A 33 3.64 -12.98 10.68
CA LYS A 33 3.23 -14.14 9.88
C LYS A 33 2.02 -13.82 9.00
N ASP A 34 1.00 -13.17 9.53
CA ASP A 34 -0.20 -12.77 8.78
C ASP A 34 0.14 -11.76 7.67
N GLU A 35 0.98 -10.76 7.96
CA GLU A 35 1.44 -9.80 6.94
C GLU A 35 2.24 -10.48 5.82
N ASN A 36 3.09 -11.45 6.16
CA ASN A 36 3.83 -12.22 5.16
C ASN A 36 2.88 -13.07 4.29
N GLU A 37 1.88 -13.72 4.88
CA GLU A 37 0.89 -14.51 4.15
C GLU A 37 0.04 -13.63 3.21
N LYS A 38 -0.38 -12.45 3.66
CA LYS A 38 -1.07 -11.44 2.82
C LYS A 38 -0.21 -10.99 1.65
N THR A 39 1.03 -10.61 1.92
CA THR A 39 1.97 -10.15 0.88
C THR A 39 2.23 -11.23 -0.17
N GLN A 40 2.32 -12.51 0.24
CA GLN A 40 2.41 -13.63 -0.70
C GLN A 40 1.16 -13.76 -1.58
N ARG A 41 -0.04 -13.68 -0.99
CA ARG A 41 -1.30 -13.69 -1.75
C ARG A 41 -1.38 -12.53 -2.75
N PHE A 42 -0.97 -11.34 -2.36
CA PHE A 42 -0.96 -10.17 -3.24
C PHE A 42 -0.01 -10.35 -4.43
N GLY A 43 1.11 -11.04 -4.24
CA GLY A 43 1.99 -11.45 -5.34
C GLY A 43 1.29 -12.34 -6.38
N LEU A 44 0.39 -13.22 -5.94
CA LEU A 44 -0.42 -14.05 -6.83
C LEU A 44 -1.49 -13.22 -7.56
N TYR A 45 -2.12 -12.27 -6.87
CA TYR A 45 -3.10 -11.36 -7.48
C TYR A 45 -2.44 -10.46 -8.54
N HIS A 46 -1.25 -9.95 -8.26
CA HIS A 46 -0.42 -9.25 -9.24
C HIS A 46 -0.16 -10.11 -10.50
N ALA A 47 0.22 -11.38 -10.32
CA ALA A 47 0.46 -12.29 -11.45
C ALA A 47 -0.81 -12.49 -12.31
N ILE A 48 -1.99 -12.60 -11.68
CA ILE A 48 -3.28 -12.68 -12.38
C ILE A 48 -3.55 -11.40 -13.19
N ARG A 49 -3.33 -10.22 -12.60
CA ARG A 49 -3.50 -8.92 -13.29
C ARG A 49 -2.55 -8.79 -14.48
N MET A 50 -1.31 -9.21 -14.33
CA MET A 50 -0.32 -9.19 -15.41
C MET A 50 -0.70 -10.13 -16.57
N GLU A 51 -1.26 -11.30 -16.26
CA GLU A 51 -1.76 -12.25 -17.26
C GLU A 51 -2.94 -11.66 -18.04
N LYS A 52 -3.91 -11.05 -17.34
CA LYS A 52 -5.04 -10.32 -17.97
C LYS A 52 -4.52 -9.24 -18.92
N TYR A 53 -3.63 -8.37 -18.45
CA TYR A 53 -3.09 -7.27 -19.24
C TYR A 53 -2.34 -7.76 -20.48
N THR A 54 -1.51 -8.80 -20.34
CA THR A 54 -0.77 -9.39 -21.45
C THR A 54 -1.71 -9.97 -22.51
N ARG A 55 -2.78 -10.68 -22.10
CA ARG A 55 -3.80 -11.22 -23.02
C ARG A 55 -4.59 -10.15 -23.76
N GLN A 56 -4.77 -8.98 -23.15
CA GLN A 56 -5.39 -7.82 -23.78
C GLN A 56 -4.43 -7.05 -24.71
N GLY A 57 -3.22 -7.58 -24.95
CA GLY A 57 -2.21 -6.98 -25.83
C GLY A 57 -1.30 -5.97 -25.14
N GLY A 58 -1.35 -5.88 -23.81
CA GLY A 58 -0.46 -5.06 -23.00
C GLY A 58 0.98 -5.55 -23.03
N ASN A 59 1.93 -4.62 -22.87
CA ASN A 59 3.35 -4.96 -22.79
C ASN A 59 3.78 -5.07 -21.31
N PRO A 60 4.11 -6.28 -20.81
CA PRO A 60 4.39 -6.49 -19.39
C PRO A 60 5.61 -5.69 -18.88
N THR A 61 6.48 -5.19 -19.74
CA THR A 61 7.60 -4.32 -19.33
C THR A 61 7.18 -2.87 -19.02
N LEU A 62 5.94 -2.50 -19.35
CA LEU A 62 5.38 -1.16 -19.19
C LEU A 62 4.19 -1.12 -18.20
N GLY A 63 3.76 -2.27 -17.68
CA GLY A 63 2.57 -2.38 -16.84
C GLY A 63 2.84 -1.97 -15.40
N ASN A 64 2.47 -0.74 -15.02
CA ASN A 64 2.21 -0.39 -13.62
C ASN A 64 0.71 -0.66 -13.34
N LEU A 65 0.35 -1.93 -13.17
CA LEU A 65 -1.04 -2.36 -12.97
C LEU A 65 -1.48 -2.32 -11.50
N ASP A 66 -0.52 -2.23 -10.58
CA ASP A 66 -0.74 -2.30 -9.12
C ASP A 66 -1.40 -1.04 -8.54
N GLY A 67 -1.92 -0.14 -9.37
CA GLY A 67 -2.65 1.06 -8.93
C GLY A 67 -4.06 1.19 -9.50
N GLN A 68 -4.57 0.20 -10.25
CA GLN A 68 -5.87 0.31 -10.93
C GLN A 68 -6.87 -0.77 -10.54
N GLU A 69 -6.40 -1.97 -10.20
CA GLU A 69 -7.26 -3.09 -9.82
C GLU A 69 -6.74 -3.75 -8.53
N TYR A 70 -7.59 -3.92 -7.53
CA TYR A 70 -7.30 -4.65 -6.29
C TYR A 70 -8.41 -5.66 -5.99
N THR A 71 -8.03 -6.73 -5.30
CA THR A 71 -9.00 -7.53 -4.52
C THR A 71 -9.49 -6.74 -3.31
N SER A 72 -10.64 -7.11 -2.72
CA SER A 72 -11.12 -6.44 -1.50
C SER A 72 -10.08 -6.50 -0.37
N GLU A 73 -9.34 -7.61 -0.25
CA GLU A 73 -8.28 -7.76 0.76
C GLU A 73 -7.11 -6.79 0.52
N GLU A 74 -6.63 -6.65 -0.72
CA GLU A 74 -5.59 -5.69 -1.09
C GLU A 74 -6.05 -4.24 -0.83
N PHE A 75 -7.29 -3.93 -1.21
CA PHE A 75 -7.86 -2.60 -1.02
C PHE A 75 -7.89 -2.22 0.46
N GLU A 76 -8.43 -3.08 1.32
CA GLU A 76 -8.50 -2.85 2.76
C GLU A 76 -7.10 -2.76 3.38
N TYR A 77 -6.18 -3.63 2.98
CA TYR A 77 -4.80 -3.62 3.46
C TYR A 77 -4.09 -2.31 3.13
N HIS A 78 -4.09 -1.91 1.85
CA HIS A 78 -3.39 -0.70 1.40
C HIS A 78 -4.03 0.58 1.94
N LEU A 79 -5.35 0.64 2.01
CA LEU A 79 -6.05 1.78 2.62
C LEU A 79 -5.72 1.90 4.10
N SER A 80 -5.82 0.80 4.85
CA SER A 80 -5.48 0.75 6.28
C SER A 80 -4.03 1.16 6.54
N HIS A 81 -3.09 0.63 5.75
CA HIS A 81 -1.67 0.95 5.88
C HIS A 81 -1.42 2.44 5.61
N CYS A 82 -2.05 3.01 4.58
CA CYS A 82 -1.93 4.44 4.27
C CYS A 82 -2.49 5.34 5.39
N LEU A 83 -3.63 4.96 5.96
CA LEU A 83 -4.29 5.72 7.02
C LEU A 83 -3.54 5.63 8.36
N ASN A 84 -3.10 4.43 8.73
CA ASN A 84 -2.51 4.18 10.06
C ASN A 84 -1.02 4.52 10.15
N ASN A 85 -0.26 4.36 9.06
CA ASN A 85 1.20 4.47 9.12
C ASN A 85 1.72 5.85 8.77
N TYR A 86 0.88 6.72 8.22
CA TYR A 86 1.25 8.07 7.83
C TYR A 86 0.26 9.09 8.35
N THR A 87 0.79 10.12 9.00
CA THR A 87 0.02 11.31 9.35
C THR A 87 -0.39 12.10 8.09
N PRO A 88 -1.42 12.96 8.15
CA PRO A 88 -1.83 13.79 7.03
C PRO A 88 -0.68 14.62 6.40
N GLU A 89 0.23 15.14 7.22
CA GLU A 89 1.43 15.86 6.78
C GLU A 89 2.45 14.95 6.09
N GLU A 90 2.63 13.72 6.57
CA GLU A 90 3.57 12.77 5.97
C GLU A 90 3.10 12.29 4.60
N ARG A 91 1.79 12.04 4.44
CA ARG A 91 1.20 11.74 3.13
C ARG A 91 1.42 12.88 2.16
N TYR A 92 1.22 14.11 2.61
CA TYR A 92 1.50 15.32 1.82
C TYR A 92 2.97 15.42 1.42
N ARG A 93 3.89 15.21 2.36
CA ARG A 93 5.34 15.22 2.10
C ARG A 93 5.74 14.14 1.08
N GLN A 94 5.25 12.91 1.23
CA GLN A 94 5.54 11.83 0.30
C GLN A 94 5.01 12.12 -1.11
N ARG A 95 3.79 12.63 -1.22
CA ARG A 95 3.23 13.04 -2.53
C ARG A 95 4.04 14.20 -3.13
N LYS A 96 4.51 15.15 -2.31
CA LYS A 96 5.41 16.24 -2.71
C LYS A 96 6.73 15.71 -3.25
N GLU A 97 7.36 14.78 -2.54
CA GLU A 97 8.61 14.13 -2.95
C GLU A 97 8.43 13.35 -4.26
N MET A 98 7.42 12.48 -4.36
CA MET A 98 7.14 11.72 -5.59
C MET A 98 6.97 12.63 -6.81
N TYR A 99 6.35 13.80 -6.65
CA TYR A 99 6.23 14.75 -7.74
C TYR A 99 7.56 15.38 -8.15
N TYR A 100 8.41 15.78 -7.20
CA TYR A 100 9.69 16.40 -7.55
C TYR A 100 10.63 15.43 -8.26
N PHE A 101 10.47 14.14 -8.00
CA PHE A 101 11.15 13.07 -8.73
C PHE A 101 10.37 12.60 -9.97
N HIS A 102 9.22 13.21 -10.28
CA HIS A 102 8.44 12.89 -11.48
C HIS A 102 9.12 13.51 -12.71
N PRO A 103 9.31 12.74 -13.81
CA PRO A 103 9.99 13.22 -15.02
C PRO A 103 9.46 14.54 -15.57
N SER A 104 8.14 14.78 -15.47
CA SER A 104 7.51 16.01 -15.96
C SER A 104 7.88 17.29 -15.18
N TYR A 105 8.23 17.20 -13.88
CA TYR A 105 8.68 18.36 -13.11
C TYR A 105 10.12 18.75 -13.46
N ILE A 106 10.98 17.74 -13.57
CA ILE A 106 12.38 17.88 -13.99
C ILE A 106 12.46 18.50 -15.40
N GLU A 107 11.55 18.11 -16.30
CA GLU A 107 11.38 18.71 -17.64
C GLU A 107 10.92 20.17 -17.61
N MET A 108 9.99 20.54 -16.71
CA MET A 108 9.52 21.92 -16.55
C MET A 108 10.60 22.86 -15.98
N GLU A 109 11.42 22.37 -15.06
CA GLU A 109 12.52 23.12 -14.43
C GLU A 109 13.85 23.08 -15.21
N LYS A 110 13.89 22.40 -16.38
CA LYS A 110 15.09 22.24 -17.22
C LYS A 110 16.30 21.68 -16.48
N LEU A 111 16.06 20.82 -15.49
CA LEU A 111 17.12 20.14 -14.75
C LEU A 111 17.72 19.05 -15.65
N ASP A 112 19.04 18.94 -15.67
CA ASP A 112 19.76 18.08 -16.62
C ASP A 112 19.51 16.60 -16.33
N TYR A 113 18.66 15.94 -17.12
CA TYR A 113 18.46 14.50 -17.09
C TYR A 113 18.23 13.95 -18.51
N SER A 114 19.01 12.94 -18.85
CA SER A 114 19.23 12.39 -20.19
C SER A 114 17.97 11.99 -20.98
N GLY A 115 17.76 12.68 -22.11
CA GLY A 115 17.44 12.14 -23.44
C GLY A 115 16.10 11.44 -23.71
N ASP A 116 15.72 10.42 -22.93
CA ASP A 116 14.78 9.40 -23.41
C ASP A 116 13.37 9.44 -22.77
N ARG A 117 13.04 10.47 -21.98
CA ARG A 117 11.71 10.57 -21.34
C ARG A 117 10.81 11.72 -21.77
N ALA A 118 11.28 12.57 -22.69
CA ALA A 118 10.59 13.74 -23.26
C ALA A 118 9.25 13.47 -24.00
N ASN A 119 8.70 12.26 -23.91
CA ASN A 119 7.41 11.85 -24.48
C ASN A 119 6.31 11.58 -23.42
N ALA A 120 6.55 11.93 -22.15
CA ALA A 120 5.66 11.65 -21.03
C ALA A 120 4.48 12.67 -20.91
N LYS A 121 3.36 12.40 -21.60
CA LYS A 121 2.09 13.14 -21.50
C LYS A 121 1.29 12.88 -20.19
N TYR A 122 1.88 13.06 -19.00
CA TYR A 122 1.27 12.52 -17.76
C TYR A 122 0.79 13.54 -16.70
N CYS A 123 0.76 14.84 -16.98
CA CYS A 123 0.15 15.81 -16.06
C CYS A 123 -1.29 16.15 -16.48
N THR A 124 -2.30 15.61 -15.79
CA THR A 124 -3.74 15.86 -16.06
C THR A 124 -4.39 16.83 -15.08
N GLY A 125 -3.64 17.41 -14.15
CA GLY A 125 -4.15 18.35 -13.15
C GLY A 125 -4.99 17.73 -12.01
N HIS A 126 -5.18 16.41 -12.00
CA HIS A 126 -5.83 15.68 -10.88
C HIS A 126 -4.81 15.16 -9.85
N GLN A 127 -3.53 15.18 -10.19
CA GLN A 127 -2.39 14.77 -9.34
C GLN A 127 -1.50 15.97 -9.02
N CYS A 128 -2.12 17.11 -8.66
CA CYS A 128 -1.38 18.30 -8.31
C CYS A 128 -0.74 18.17 -6.93
N VAL A 129 0.36 18.90 -6.77
CA VAL A 129 1.22 18.93 -5.59
C VAL A 129 1.29 20.33 -5.00
N PRO A 130 1.84 20.44 -3.77
CA PRO A 130 1.77 21.57 -2.86
C PRO A 130 1.98 22.99 -3.38
N ASP A 131 2.79 23.18 -4.43
CA ASP A 131 3.11 24.52 -4.96
C ASP A 131 2.31 24.84 -6.23
N CYS A 132 1.30 24.02 -6.56
CA CYS A 132 0.37 24.29 -7.65
C CYS A 132 -0.47 25.53 -7.29
N PRO A 133 -0.40 26.64 -8.07
CA PRO A 133 -1.17 27.87 -7.80
C PRO A 133 -2.70 27.69 -7.89
N TYR A 134 -3.16 26.49 -8.25
CA TYR A 134 -4.57 26.11 -8.35
C TYR A 134 -5.03 25.13 -7.25
N CYS A 135 -4.13 24.61 -6.39
CA CYS A 135 -4.49 23.68 -5.32
C CYS A 135 -4.71 24.42 -3.99
N LYS A 136 -5.87 24.21 -3.35
CA LYS A 136 -6.24 24.86 -2.07
C LYS A 136 -5.69 24.13 -0.84
N GLU A 137 -4.93 23.04 -1.02
CA GLU A 137 -4.49 22.15 0.06
C GLU A 137 -3.39 22.77 0.93
N ASN A 138 -3.73 22.89 2.21
CA ASN A 138 -3.05 23.58 3.28
C ASN A 138 -1.92 22.76 3.95
N GLY A 139 -1.15 22.00 3.17
CA GLY A 139 -0.01 21.25 3.74
C GLY A 139 -0.31 19.82 4.19
N ARG A 140 -1.53 19.31 3.99
CA ARG A 140 -2.07 18.11 4.64
C ARG A 140 -2.97 17.33 3.68
N ILE A 141 -2.94 16.00 3.77
CA ILE A 141 -3.88 15.10 3.08
C ILE A 141 -4.66 14.33 4.12
N GLU A 142 -5.90 14.77 4.39
CA GLU A 142 -6.76 14.20 5.42
C GLU A 142 -7.30 12.80 5.04
N ASP A 143 -7.74 12.04 6.03
CA ASP A 143 -8.20 10.66 5.86
C ASP A 143 -9.36 10.55 4.88
N GLU A 144 -10.33 11.47 4.92
CA GLU A 144 -11.48 11.47 4.01
C GLU A 144 -11.05 11.66 2.55
N GLN A 145 -10.00 12.45 2.33
CA GLN A 145 -9.44 12.62 1.00
C GLN A 145 -8.77 11.34 0.52
N VAL A 146 -7.97 10.69 1.37
CA VAL A 146 -7.32 9.40 1.04
C VAL A 146 -8.37 8.34 0.70
N VAL A 147 -9.39 8.18 1.55
CA VAL A 147 -10.47 7.20 1.33
C VAL A 147 -11.18 7.46 0.00
N LYS A 148 -11.52 8.73 -0.28
CA LYS A 148 -12.17 9.10 -1.52
C LYS A 148 -11.30 8.79 -2.74
N GLU A 149 -10.03 9.16 -2.70
CA GLU A 149 -9.09 8.88 -3.80
C GLU A 149 -8.97 7.37 -4.07
N PHE A 150 -8.87 6.55 -3.02
CA PHE A 150 -8.85 5.09 -3.15
C PHE A 150 -10.12 4.56 -3.82
N ILE A 151 -11.30 4.97 -3.35
CA ILE A 151 -12.60 4.55 -3.92
C ILE A 151 -12.75 5.01 -5.38
N ASP A 152 -12.31 6.23 -5.70
CA ASP A 152 -12.50 6.81 -7.03
C ASP A 152 -11.50 6.26 -8.07
N SER A 153 -10.34 5.74 -7.65
CA SER A 153 -9.24 5.35 -8.55
C SER A 153 -9.01 3.86 -8.71
N ILE A 154 -9.48 3.04 -7.76
CA ILE A 154 -9.23 1.59 -7.75
C ILE A 154 -10.51 0.84 -8.06
N GLN A 155 -10.45 -0.04 -9.06
CA GLN A 155 -11.48 -1.03 -9.29
C GLN A 155 -11.29 -2.22 -8.35
N ILE A 156 -12.33 -2.57 -7.59
CA ILE A 156 -12.32 -3.76 -6.74
C ILE A 156 -12.84 -4.96 -7.53
N LEU A 157 -12.05 -6.01 -7.67
CA LEU A 157 -12.37 -7.24 -8.39
C LEU A 157 -12.06 -8.46 -7.53
N GLU A 158 -12.98 -9.42 -7.49
CA GLU A 158 -12.76 -10.68 -6.78
C GLU A 158 -12.15 -11.74 -7.69
N ILE A 159 -11.60 -12.80 -7.09
CA ILE A 159 -10.99 -13.92 -7.83
C ILE A 159 -12.01 -14.58 -8.76
N GLU A 160 -13.27 -14.64 -8.37
CA GLU A 160 -14.37 -15.13 -9.20
C GLU A 160 -14.56 -14.33 -10.48
N ASP A 161 -14.25 -13.03 -10.48
CA ASP A 161 -14.34 -12.20 -11.68
C ASP A 161 -13.19 -12.50 -12.65
N TYR A 162 -11.98 -12.67 -12.13
CA TYR A 162 -10.84 -13.14 -12.91
C TYR A 162 -11.05 -14.55 -13.47
N LYS A 163 -11.70 -15.45 -12.72
CA LYS A 163 -12.05 -16.79 -13.21
C LYS A 163 -13.00 -16.73 -14.41
N LYS A 164 -14.01 -15.85 -14.38
CA LYS A 164 -14.93 -15.66 -15.50
C LYS A 164 -14.24 -15.10 -16.73
N GLU A 165 -13.28 -14.18 -16.54
CA GLU A 165 -12.61 -13.49 -17.64
C GLU A 165 -11.48 -14.33 -18.26
N LEU A 166 -10.64 -14.96 -17.45
CA LEU A 166 -9.42 -15.64 -17.90
C LEU A 166 -9.53 -17.17 -17.95
N GLY A 167 -10.55 -17.73 -17.30
CA GLY A 167 -10.78 -19.17 -17.18
C GLY A 167 -10.29 -19.72 -15.84
N GLU A 168 -11.10 -20.59 -15.23
CA GLU A 168 -10.87 -21.13 -13.88
C GLU A 168 -9.57 -21.94 -13.76
N GLU A 169 -9.25 -22.77 -14.76
CA GLU A 169 -8.04 -23.60 -14.75
C GLU A 169 -6.75 -22.77 -14.66
N LEU A 170 -6.72 -21.62 -15.35
CA LEU A 170 -5.57 -20.73 -15.34
C LEU A 170 -5.39 -20.08 -13.97
N ILE A 171 -6.47 -19.52 -13.41
CA ILE A 171 -6.45 -18.88 -12.10
C ILE A 171 -6.02 -19.88 -11.03
N GLU A 172 -6.55 -21.09 -11.05
CA GLU A 172 -6.13 -22.13 -10.10
C GLU A 172 -4.66 -22.52 -10.24
N SER A 173 -4.12 -22.55 -11.45
CA SER A 173 -2.70 -22.83 -11.67
C SER A 173 -1.81 -21.75 -11.05
N ILE A 174 -2.18 -20.47 -11.21
CA ILE A 174 -1.44 -19.35 -10.61
C ILE A 174 -1.54 -19.41 -9.09
N MET A 175 -2.74 -19.64 -8.54
CA MET A 175 -2.98 -19.67 -7.09
C MET A 175 -2.33 -20.85 -6.36
N LYS A 176 -1.87 -21.88 -7.09
CA LYS A 176 -1.15 -23.06 -6.54
C LYS A 176 0.37 -22.94 -6.64
N SER A 177 0.89 -21.88 -7.28
CA SER A 177 2.33 -21.64 -7.48
C SER A 177 2.98 -21.02 -6.24
#